data_AF-A0AA51MN42-F1
#
_entry.id   AF-A0AA51MN42-F1
#
_cell.length_a   1.000
_cell.length_b   1.000
_cell.length_c   1.000
_cell.angle_alpha   90.00
_cell.angle_beta   90.00
_cell.angle_gamma   90.00
#
_symmetry.space_group_name_H-M   'P 1'
#
loop_
_entity.id
_entity.type
_entity.pdbx_description
1 polymer ?
#
loop_
_entity_poly.entity_id
_entity_poly.type
_entity_poly.pdbx_seq_one_letter_code
_entity_poly.pdbx_strand_id
1 'polypeptide(L)' 'MKKLLTLEAWAALRYSDQVPSINTLRLWAREGRIQPQPVKHGRTYRVLETAKYYCPFTGGSS' A
#
# COMPACT_ATOMS: atom_id res chain seq x y z
N MET A 1 -12.68 6.34 -12.58
CA MET A 1 -13.37 6.05 -11.30
C MET A 1 -12.34 5.54 -10.32
N LYS A 2 -12.34 5.97 -9.05
CA LYS A 2 -11.34 5.55 -8.06
C LYS A 2 -11.81 4.28 -7.36
N LYS A 3 -11.20 3.12 -7.66
CA LYS A 3 -11.52 1.84 -6.99
C LYS A 3 -10.70 1.69 -5.71
N LEU A 4 -11.40 1.40 -4.61
CA LEU A 4 -10.78 1.05 -3.32
C LEU A 4 -10.58 -0.46 -3.25
N LEU A 5 -9.33 -0.87 -3.03
CA LEU A 5 -8.89 -2.25 -2.97
C LEU A 5 -8.40 -2.59 -1.56
N THR A 6 -8.36 -3.87 -1.23
CA THR A 6 -7.68 -4.35 -0.02
C THR A 6 -6.17 -4.20 -0.19
N LEU A 7 -5.44 -4.17 0.94
CA LEU A 7 -3.98 -4.13 0.94
C LEU A 7 -3.39 -5.23 0.06
N GLU A 8 -3.88 -6.47 0.18
CA GLU A 8 -3.41 -7.63 -0.59
C GLU A 8 -3.64 -7.45 -2.09
N ALA A 9 -4.85 -7.04 -2.49
CA ALA A 9 -5.18 -6.83 -3.89
C ALA A 9 -4.35 -5.69 -4.51
N TRP A 10 -4.20 -4.58 -3.78
CA TRP A 10 -3.34 -3.49 -4.23
C TRP A 10 -1.88 -3.92 -4.36
N ALA A 11 -1.37 -4.69 -3.40
CA ALA A 11 -0.01 -5.20 -3.44
C ALA A 11 0.19 -6.18 -4.61
N ALA A 12 -0.74 -7.09 -4.87
CA ALA A 12 -0.67 -8.01 -6.00
C ALA A 12 -0.71 -7.30 -7.36
N LEU A 13 -1.43 -6.17 -7.47
CA LEU A 13 -1.43 -5.34 -8.67
C LEU A 13 -0.13 -4.57 -8.85
N ARG A 14 0.50 -4.15 -7.75
CA ARG A 14 1.69 -3.30 -7.75
C ARG A 14 2.99 -4.11 -7.87
N TYR A 15 3.02 -5.26 -7.22
CA TYR A 15 4.12 -6.21 -7.16
C TYR A 15 3.62 -7.51 -7.78
N SER A 16 4.10 -7.88 -8.97
CA SER A 16 3.64 -9.11 -9.62
C SER A 16 4.40 -10.36 -9.15
N ASP A 17 5.69 -10.20 -8.86
CA ASP A 17 6.57 -11.31 -8.47
C ASP A 17 6.82 -11.33 -6.95
N GLN A 18 7.21 -10.19 -6.38
CA GLN A 18 7.56 -10.08 -4.96
C GLN A 18 6.49 -9.32 -4.17
N VAL A 19 5.34 -9.95 -3.97
CA VAL A 19 4.27 -9.39 -3.14
C VAL A 19 4.64 -9.48 -1.66
N PRO A 20 4.73 -8.35 -0.94
CA PRO A 20 4.95 -8.38 0.50
C PRO A 20 3.75 -8.99 1.23
N SER A 21 4.01 -9.69 2.34
CA SER A 21 2.94 -10.28 3.15
C SER A 21 2.01 -9.22 3.77
N ILE A 22 0.78 -9.63 4.12
CA ILE A 22 -0.22 -8.75 4.72
C ILE A 22 0.26 -8.01 5.98
N ASN A 23 1.11 -8.64 6.80
CA ASN A 23 1.69 -8.00 7.98
C ASN A 23 2.52 -6.76 7.61
N THR A 24 3.35 -6.87 6.58
CA THR A 24 4.16 -5.76 6.05
C THR A 24 3.28 -4.65 5.50
N LEU A 25 2.24 -4.99 4.75
CA LEU A 25 1.29 -4.02 4.20
C LEU A 25 0.55 -3.25 5.30
N ARG A 26 0.14 -3.93 6.37
CA ARG A 26 -0.47 -3.30 7.54
C ARG A 26 0.51 -2.37 8.24
N LEU A 27 1.78 -2.75 8.33
CA LEU A 27 2.83 -1.89 8.89
C LEU A 27 2.98 -0.62 8.05
N TRP A 28 3.04 -0.73 6.72
CA TRP A 28 3.09 0.44 5.83
C TRP A 28 1.88 1.36 5.98
N ALA A 29 0.68 0.80 6.13
CA ALA A 29 -0.52 1.57 6.39
C ALA A 29 -0.47 2.33 7.73
N ARG A 30 0.05 1.68 8.78
CA ARG A 30 0.21 2.28 10.12
C ARG A 30 1.29 3.36 10.15
N GLU A 31 2.39 3.13 9.46
CA GLU A 31 3.53 4.04 9.34
C GLU A 31 3.27 5.20 8.36
N GLY A 32 2.13 5.21 7.66
CA GLY A 32 1.82 6.24 6.67
C GLY A 32 2.66 6.16 5.39
N ARG A 33 3.22 4.98 5.07
CA ARG A 33 4.05 4.75 3.88
C ARG A 33 3.24 4.55 2.59
N ILE A 34 1.92 4.50 2.65
CA ILE A 34 1.06 4.38 1.45
C ILE A 34 0.33 5.71 1.27
N GLN A 35 0.51 6.35 0.11
CA GLN A 35 -0.17 7.59 -0.24
C GLN A 35 -1.02 7.45 -1.52
N PRO A 36 -2.28 7.93 -1.50
CA PRO A 36 -2.96 8.59 -0.38
C PRO A 36 -3.27 7.62 0.76
N GLN A 37 -3.47 8.19 1.96
CA GLN A 37 -3.51 7.44 3.21
C GLN A 37 -4.63 6.37 3.18
N PRO A 38 -4.35 5.12 3.60
CA PRO A 38 -5.34 4.06 3.61
C PRO A 38 -6.53 4.40 4.50
N VAL A 39 -7.74 4.15 4.01
CA VAL A 39 -8.97 4.37 4.77
C VAL A 39 -9.30 3.09 5.54
N LYS A 40 -9.44 3.21 6.87
CA LYS A 40 -9.83 2.10 7.73
C LYS A 40 -11.34 1.88 7.65
N HIS A 41 -11.77 0.79 7.04
CA HIS A 41 -13.16 0.33 7.00
C HIS A 41 -13.34 -0.80 8.02
N GLY A 42 -13.77 -0.44 9.23
CA GLY A 42 -13.96 -1.37 10.34
C GLY A 42 -12.67 -2.09 10.74
N ARG A 43 -12.58 -3.39 10.43
CA ARG A 43 -11.40 -4.24 10.72
C ARG A 43 -10.40 -4.32 9.57
N THR A 44 -10.71 -3.74 8.42
CA THR A 44 -9.90 -3.84 7.19
C THR A 44 -9.44 -2.48 6.71
N TYR A 45 -8.30 -2.42 6.02
CA TYR A 45 -7.81 -1.20 5.38
C TYR A 45 -8.10 -1.26 3.89
N ARG A 46 -8.54 -0.13 3.34
CA ARG A 46 -8.74 0.05 1.91
C ARG A 46 -7.82 1.14 1.36
N VAL A 47 -7.15 0.81 0.28
CA VAL A 47 -6.21 1.68 -0.44
C VAL A 47 -6.74 1.91 -1.84
N LEU A 48 -6.43 3.07 -2.42
CA LEU A 48 -6.74 3.32 -3.81
C LEU A 48 -5.82 2.49 -4.70
N GLU A 49 -6.32 2.01 -5.84
CA GLU A 49 -5.46 1.33 -6.82
C GLU A 49 -4.30 2.23 -7.29
N THR A 50 -4.56 3.55 -7.35
CA THR A 50 -3.57 4.56 -7.71
C THR A 50 -2.64 4.93 -6.57
N ALA A 51 -2.79 4.33 -5.38
CA ALA A 51 -1.92 4.58 -4.26
C ALA A 51 -0.50 4.08 -4.54
N LYS A 52 0.50 4.81 -4.04
CA LYS A 52 1.91 4.49 -4.19
C LYS A 52 2.53 4.27 -2.81
N TYR A 53 3.44 3.30 -2.76
CA TYR A 53 4.32 3.11 -1.62
C TYR A 53 5.41 4.18 -1.63
N TYR A 54 5.61 4.85 -0.51
CA TYR A 54 6.69 5.79 -0.26
C TYR A 54 7.71 5.13 0.67
N CYS A 55 8.90 4.95 0.14
CA CYS A 55 10.04 4.35 0.81
C CYS A 55 10.94 5.48 1.32
N PRO A 56 11.14 5.66 2.64
CA PRO A 56 11.98 6.74 3.15
C PRO A 56 13.48 6.51 2.91
N PHE A 57 13.88 5.32 2.47
CA PHE A 57 15.28 4.94 2.22
C PHE A 57 15.56 4.68 0.73
N THR A 58 14.84 5.31 -0.21
CA THR A 58 15.29 5.31 -1.61
C THR A 58 16.54 6.17 -1.72
N GLY A 59 17.69 5.63 -1.34
CA GLY A 59 18.99 6.20 -1.65
C GLY A 59 19.27 6.05 -3.14
N GLY A 60 19.30 7.19 -3.85
CA GLY A 60 19.73 7.32 -5.26
C GLY A 60 18.61 7.07 -6.29
N SER A 61 18.38 7.90 -7.30
CA SER A 61 19.32 8.80 -7.98
C SER A 61 18.69 10.15 -8.30
N SER A 62 19.52 11.19 -8.14
CA SER A 62 19.48 12.44 -8.88
C SER A 62 19.68 12.21 -10.39
#